data_AF-A0A2U1KRH8-F1
#
_entry.id   AF-A0A2U1KRH8-F1
#
_cell.length_a   1.000
_cell.length_b   1.000
_cell.length_c   1.000
_cell.angle_alpha   90.00
_cell.angle_beta   90.00
_cell.angle_gamma   90.00
#
_symmetry.space_group_name_H-M   'P 1'
#
loop_
_entity.id
_entity.type
_entity.pdbx_description
1 polymer ?
#
loop_
_entity_poly.entity_id
_entity_poly.type
_entity_poly.pdbx_seq_one_letter_code
_entity_poly.pdbx_strand_id
1 'polypeptide(L)'
;MAPSFPDVWAWIQNLPPPSQWQTNTKSVCICSSSASSQPSLELSISKSQIHPYSLSFKILANYNLIVSLWTSIPLNFTVNYGVLHEQITISKLLTNIIKDILNYTPIKHSNSFLKLPEPNSIPDLKDIVNFLFLALTLIVSIYEAPQDIRCDAINTLQDQFACPWARETSKKLMRLMGSNAEEQWMRSMNLAITNWLMELRTMNHVLKAPSPMYSSAISGLALWKVQLYSPVIVMEIEKSNSNTGQEDEKLEFSLNYHQLEGVIQLNNHVMVREKWIDVLVSIDNVRYARFLFRIVTYILVISTINMIKNLF
;
A
#
# COMPACT_ATOMS: atom_id res chain seq x y z
N MET A 1 -3.25 19.62 14.91
CA MET A 1 -3.60 19.12 13.57
C MET A 1 -2.58 18.04 13.24
N ALA A 2 -3.00 16.80 12.99
CA ALA A 2 -2.08 15.76 12.53
C ALA A 2 -1.47 16.20 11.18
N PRO A 3 -0.16 16.02 10.96
CA PRO A 3 0.45 16.39 9.68
C PRO A 3 -0.19 15.56 8.57
N SER A 4 -0.80 16.23 7.60
CA SER A 4 -1.30 15.60 6.38
C SER A 4 -0.13 15.19 5.50
N PHE A 5 -0.17 13.99 4.92
CA PHE A 5 0.81 13.59 3.92
C PHE A 5 0.82 14.61 2.76
N PRO A 6 2.00 15.00 2.24
CA PRO A 6 2.09 16.04 1.24
C PRO A 6 1.38 15.64 -0.06
N ASP A 7 0.77 16.61 -0.74
CA ASP A 7 0.28 16.44 -2.11
C ASP A 7 1.50 16.42 -3.06
N VAL A 8 2.09 15.24 -3.21
CA VAL A 8 3.30 15.00 -4.00
C VAL A 8 3.08 15.39 -5.47
N TRP A 9 1.91 15.10 -6.02
CA TRP A 9 1.57 15.50 -7.39
C TRP A 9 1.61 17.02 -7.55
N ALA A 10 0.89 17.77 -6.70
CA ALA A 10 0.88 19.23 -6.78
C ALA A 10 2.27 19.81 -6.52
N TRP A 11 3.02 19.25 -5.58
CA TRP A 11 4.40 19.65 -5.32
C TRP A 11 5.26 19.51 -6.57
N ILE A 12 5.25 18.36 -7.26
CA ILE A 12 6.06 18.13 -8.46
C ILE A 12 5.65 19.06 -9.60
N GLN A 13 4.34 19.28 -9.80
CA GLN A 13 3.83 20.18 -10.86
C GLN A 13 4.22 21.64 -10.62
N ASN A 14 4.34 22.05 -9.36
CA ASN A 14 4.72 23.42 -8.98
C ASN A 14 6.24 23.63 -8.93
N LEU A 15 7.06 22.61 -9.23
CA LEU A 15 8.51 22.80 -9.26
C LEU A 15 8.92 23.64 -10.47
N PRO A 16 9.84 24.61 -10.29
CA PRO A 16 10.41 25.31 -11.42
C PRO A 16 11.18 24.33 -12.33
N PRO A 17 11.44 24.67 -13.60
CA PRO A 17 12.31 23.88 -14.46
C PRO A 17 13.66 23.55 -13.79
N PRO A 18 14.22 22.33 -13.94
CA PRO A 18 15.47 21.93 -13.30
C PRO A 18 16.68 22.85 -13.56
N SER A 19 16.66 23.58 -14.69
CA SER A 19 17.64 24.61 -15.03
C SER A 19 17.63 25.83 -14.09
N GLN A 20 16.50 26.11 -13.45
CA GLN A 20 16.31 27.25 -12.55
C GLN A 20 16.57 26.89 -11.07
N TRP A 21 16.95 25.64 -10.77
CA TRP A 21 17.18 25.22 -9.39
C TRP A 21 18.52 25.75 -8.87
N GLN A 22 18.48 26.56 -7.80
CA GLN A 22 19.66 27.05 -7.08
C GLN A 22 20.50 25.90 -6.49
N THR A 23 19.83 24.86 -6.02
CA THR A 23 20.42 23.63 -5.45
C THR A 23 20.22 22.45 -6.40
N ASN A 24 21.03 21.40 -6.23
CA ASN A 24 20.85 20.15 -7.00
C ASN A 24 19.63 19.34 -6.55
N THR A 25 18.99 19.74 -5.45
CA THR A 25 17.89 19.02 -4.81
C THR A 25 16.76 19.96 -4.45
N LYS A 26 15.53 19.43 -4.50
CA LYS A 26 14.33 20.03 -3.92
C LYS A 26 13.67 18.97 -3.04
N SER A 27 13.28 19.32 -1.81
CA SER A 27 12.61 18.38 -0.90
C SER A 27 11.28 18.90 -0.38
N VAL A 28 10.43 17.97 0.04
CA VAL A 28 9.19 18.20 0.77
C VAL A 28 9.17 17.27 1.97
N CYS A 29 8.79 17.78 3.13
CA CYS A 29 8.68 16.98 4.35
C CYS A 29 7.47 16.04 4.27
N ILE A 30 7.67 14.77 4.57
CA ILE A 30 6.62 13.74 4.68
C ILE A 30 6.19 13.58 6.14
N CYS A 31 7.15 13.42 7.04
CA CYS A 31 6.91 13.30 8.48
C CYS A 31 7.93 14.17 9.22
N SER A 32 7.45 14.99 10.15
CA SER A 32 8.30 15.73 11.08
C SER A 32 7.75 15.56 12.48
N SER A 33 8.64 15.27 13.43
CA SER A 33 8.30 15.42 14.84
C SER A 33 8.10 16.91 15.13
N SER A 34 7.17 17.25 16.02
CA SER A 34 6.71 18.63 16.26
C SER A 34 7.78 19.55 16.88
N ALA A 35 8.98 19.03 17.17
CA ALA A 35 10.11 19.80 17.67
C ALA A 35 11.17 20.01 16.57
N SER A 36 11.62 21.26 16.41
CA SER A 36 12.46 21.73 15.30
C SER A 36 13.88 21.14 15.21
N SER A 37 14.27 20.27 16.14
CA SER A 37 15.59 19.63 16.23
C SER A 37 15.54 18.11 16.06
N GLN A 38 14.38 17.56 15.72
CA GLN A 38 14.15 16.12 15.62
C GLN A 38 14.21 15.62 14.18
N PRO A 39 14.48 14.31 13.99
CA PRO A 39 14.63 13.76 12.66
C PRO A 39 13.35 13.87 11.84
N SER A 40 13.52 14.17 10.55
CA SER A 40 12.41 14.27 9.60
C SER A 40 12.59 13.30 8.44
N LEU A 41 11.46 12.84 7.90
CA LEU A 41 11.40 12.05 6.68
C LEU A 41 11.02 12.99 5.55
N GLU A 42 11.85 13.05 4.51
CA GLU A 42 11.69 13.97 3.39
C GLU A 42 11.66 13.21 2.06
N LEU A 43 10.76 13.62 1.17
CA LEU A 43 10.81 13.24 -0.24
C LEU A 43 11.61 14.29 -0.99
N SER A 44 12.62 13.89 -1.74
CA SER A 44 13.44 14.81 -2.53
C SER A 44 13.54 14.40 -3.99
N ILE A 45 13.76 15.38 -4.85
CA ILE A 45 14.12 15.19 -6.25
C ILE A 45 15.51 15.76 -6.45
N SER A 46 16.40 14.98 -7.05
CA SER A 46 17.77 15.38 -7.33
C SER A 46 18.07 15.34 -8.83
N LYS A 47 18.78 16.37 -9.33
CA LYS A 47 19.31 16.39 -10.69
C LYS A 47 20.61 15.62 -10.78
N SER A 48 20.75 14.79 -11.80
CA SER A 48 22.02 14.12 -12.09
C SER A 48 23.07 15.16 -12.49
N GLN A 49 24.26 15.06 -11.89
CA GLN A 49 25.39 15.91 -12.25
C GLN A 49 25.97 15.53 -13.63
N ILE A 50 25.77 14.29 -14.06
CA ILE A 50 26.33 13.72 -15.29
C ILE A 50 25.36 13.95 -16.46
N HIS A 51 24.05 13.90 -16.19
CA HIS A 51 23.01 14.03 -17.20
C HIS A 51 22.04 15.16 -16.83
N PRO A 52 22.12 16.33 -17.48
CA PRO A 52 21.33 17.51 -17.11
C PRO A 52 19.81 17.31 -17.27
N TYR A 53 19.41 16.27 -17.99
CA TYR A 53 18.02 15.90 -18.28
C TYR A 53 17.57 14.65 -17.55
N SER A 54 18.18 14.33 -16.40
CA SER A 54 17.86 13.16 -15.61
C SER A 54 17.59 13.53 -14.16
N LEU A 55 16.41 13.12 -13.65
CA LEU A 55 15.97 13.36 -12.27
C LEU A 55 15.77 12.04 -11.54
N SER A 56 16.18 11.97 -10.28
CA SER A 56 15.87 10.85 -9.40
C SER A 56 15.11 11.32 -8.17
N PHE A 57 14.12 10.52 -7.77
CA PHE A 57 13.38 10.70 -6.54
C PHE A 57 14.10 9.96 -5.41
N LYS A 58 14.11 10.52 -4.21
CA LYS A 58 14.70 9.89 -3.03
C LYS A 58 13.85 10.11 -1.80
N ILE A 59 13.77 9.09 -0.96
CA ILE A 59 13.23 9.22 0.40
C ILE A 59 14.43 9.32 1.33
N LEU A 60 14.47 10.39 2.11
CA LEU A 60 15.59 10.77 2.96
C LEU A 60 15.16 10.82 4.42
N ALA A 61 16.01 10.37 5.32
CA ALA A 61 15.92 10.67 6.73
C ALA A 61 16.95 11.76 7.08
N ASN A 62 16.50 12.85 7.69
CA ASN A 62 17.31 14.01 7.99
C ASN A 62 17.57 14.08 9.50
N TYR A 63 18.81 13.80 9.90
CA TYR A 63 19.30 13.84 11.29
C TYR A 63 20.25 15.02 11.57
N ASN A 64 20.17 16.10 10.77
CA ASN A 64 21.29 17.01 10.49
C ASN A 64 22.42 16.37 9.65
N LEU A 65 22.30 15.07 9.36
CA LEU A 65 23.02 14.33 8.33
C LEU A 65 21.95 13.62 7.48
N ILE A 66 22.08 13.70 6.15
CA ILE A 66 21.11 13.16 5.21
C ILE A 66 21.42 11.69 4.96
N VAL A 67 20.51 10.80 5.34
CA VAL A 67 20.57 9.36 5.03
C VAL A 67 19.55 9.06 3.94
N SER A 68 20.01 8.49 2.82
CA SER A 68 19.13 8.08 1.72
C SER A 68 18.57 6.69 1.99
N LEU A 69 17.26 6.59 2.19
CA LEU A 69 16.57 5.31 2.43
C LEU A 69 16.16 4.62 1.13
N TRP A 70 15.78 5.42 0.12
CA TRP A 70 15.41 4.91 -1.20
C TRP A 70 15.82 5.90 -2.28
N THR A 71 16.18 5.40 -3.45
CA THR A 71 16.48 6.21 -4.64
C THR A 71 15.88 5.55 -5.87
N SER A 72 15.11 6.32 -6.65
CA SER A 72 14.51 5.84 -7.89
C SER A 72 15.54 5.65 -8.98
N ILE A 73 15.22 4.79 -9.95
CA ILE A 73 15.87 4.81 -11.26
C ILE A 73 15.76 6.22 -11.84
N PRO A 74 16.84 6.79 -12.39
CA PRO A 74 16.80 8.12 -12.99
C PRO A 74 15.81 8.20 -14.15
N LEU A 75 14.98 9.24 -14.14
CA LEU A 75 13.98 9.54 -15.16
C LEU A 75 14.51 10.62 -16.09
N ASN A 76 14.56 10.29 -17.38
CA ASN A 76 14.97 11.23 -18.40
C ASN A 76 13.75 12.05 -18.87
N PHE A 77 13.92 13.36 -19.00
CA PHE A 77 12.86 14.29 -19.41
C PHE A 77 13.34 15.22 -20.55
N THR A 78 12.39 15.80 -21.27
CA THR A 78 12.67 16.75 -22.36
C THR A 78 12.67 18.21 -21.85
N VAL A 79 13.58 19.04 -22.36
CA VAL A 79 13.95 20.38 -21.82
C VAL A 79 12.77 21.37 -21.76
N ASN A 80 11.79 21.21 -22.65
CA ASN A 80 10.76 22.22 -22.91
C ASN A 80 9.53 22.11 -21.99
N TYR A 81 9.41 21.02 -21.23
CA TYR A 81 8.23 20.74 -20.42
C TYR A 81 8.65 20.39 -18.99
N GLY A 82 7.81 20.76 -18.01
CA GLY A 82 8.06 20.48 -16.59
C GLY A 82 8.28 18.98 -16.29
N VAL A 83 8.78 18.67 -15.09
CA VAL A 83 9.25 17.34 -14.65
C VAL A 83 8.27 16.19 -14.94
N LEU A 84 6.96 16.44 -14.84
CA LEU A 84 5.89 15.46 -15.10
C LEU A 84 4.90 15.93 -16.17
N HIS A 85 5.34 16.69 -17.17
CA HIS A 85 4.44 17.02 -18.29
C HIS A 85 4.40 15.94 -19.38
N GLU A 86 5.46 15.13 -19.46
CA GLU A 86 5.55 14.07 -20.46
C GLU A 86 4.90 12.79 -19.95
N GLN A 87 3.84 12.37 -20.63
CA GLN A 87 3.04 11.19 -20.30
C GLN A 87 3.89 9.92 -20.15
N ILE A 88 4.90 9.77 -21.00
CA ILE A 88 5.85 8.64 -20.95
C ILE A 88 6.62 8.63 -19.64
N THR A 89 7.04 9.80 -19.14
CA THR A 89 7.79 9.95 -17.90
C THR A 89 6.94 9.62 -16.68
N ILE A 90 5.68 10.05 -16.66
CA ILE A 90 4.72 9.67 -15.60
C ILE A 90 4.54 8.15 -15.59
N SER A 91 4.23 7.53 -16.74
CA SER A 91 4.01 6.08 -16.83
C SER A 91 5.23 5.28 -16.34
N LYS A 92 6.44 5.71 -16.70
CA LYS A 92 7.69 5.12 -16.22
C LYS A 92 7.87 5.28 -14.72
N LEU A 93 7.60 6.47 -14.16
CA LEU A 93 7.66 6.71 -12.71
C LEU A 93 6.72 5.77 -11.96
N LEU A 94 5.44 5.71 -12.36
CA LEU A 94 4.44 4.84 -11.72
C LEU A 94 4.86 3.37 -11.78
N THR A 95 5.30 2.91 -12.96
CA THR A 95 5.76 1.53 -13.15
C THR A 95 6.98 1.22 -12.27
N ASN A 96 7.93 2.16 -12.16
CA ASN A 96 9.13 1.99 -11.35
C ASN A 96 8.77 1.92 -9.86
N ILE A 97 7.92 2.81 -9.36
CA ILE A 97 7.48 2.78 -7.95
C ILE A 97 6.78 1.46 -7.63
N ILE A 98 5.87 1.01 -8.50
CA ILE A 98 5.18 -0.28 -8.30
C ILE A 98 6.19 -1.42 -8.25
N LYS A 99 7.13 -1.47 -9.20
CA LYS A 99 8.17 -2.51 -9.20
C LYS A 99 9.02 -2.47 -7.93
N ASP A 100 9.43 -1.28 -7.49
CA ASP A 100 10.22 -1.11 -6.28
C ASP A 100 9.47 -1.63 -5.06
N ILE A 101 8.17 -1.31 -4.93
CA ILE A 101 7.30 -1.85 -3.87
C ILE A 101 7.25 -3.38 -3.92
N LEU A 102 7.07 -3.97 -5.12
CA LEU A 102 7.02 -5.42 -5.27
C LEU A 102 8.35 -6.09 -4.93
N ASN A 103 9.48 -5.45 -5.23
CA ASN A 103 10.83 -5.97 -4.97
C ASN A 103 11.15 -6.15 -3.48
N TYR A 104 10.42 -5.51 -2.57
CA TYR A 104 10.54 -5.75 -1.12
C TYR A 104 10.01 -7.15 -0.69
N THR A 105 9.47 -7.94 -1.62
CA THR A 105 9.00 -9.30 -1.36
C THR A 105 10.03 -10.32 -1.80
N PRO A 106 10.34 -11.37 -1.00
CA PRO A 106 11.33 -12.38 -1.35
C PRO A 106 10.89 -13.33 -2.49
N ILE A 107 9.66 -13.21 -2.99
CA ILE A 107 9.13 -14.06 -4.05
C ILE A 107 9.70 -13.57 -5.38
N LYS A 108 10.50 -14.42 -6.03
CA LYS A 108 11.01 -14.17 -7.39
C LYS A 108 9.84 -13.83 -8.32
N HIS A 109 9.88 -12.64 -8.88
CA HIS A 109 8.91 -12.22 -9.87
C HIS A 109 8.95 -13.18 -11.05
N SER A 110 7.82 -13.85 -11.31
CA SER A 110 7.50 -14.08 -12.72
C SER A 110 7.37 -12.69 -13.33
N ASN A 111 7.97 -12.46 -14.50
CA ASN A 111 7.83 -11.21 -15.25
C ASN A 111 6.36 -11.02 -15.63
N SER A 112 5.53 -10.63 -14.66
CA SER A 112 4.14 -10.28 -14.87
C SER A 112 4.18 -8.92 -15.54
N PHE A 113 3.65 -8.86 -16.75
CA PHE A 113 3.56 -7.65 -17.53
C PHE A 113 2.66 -6.65 -16.80
N LEU A 114 3.24 -5.81 -15.93
CA LEU A 114 2.60 -4.59 -15.45
C LEU A 114 2.36 -3.70 -16.67
N LYS A 115 1.15 -3.78 -17.22
CA LYS A 115 0.73 -2.98 -18.36
C LYS A 115 -0.26 -1.93 -17.86
N LEU A 116 0.27 -0.84 -17.33
CA LEU A 116 -0.54 0.33 -17.00
C LEU A 116 -1.10 0.96 -18.29
N PRO A 117 -2.36 1.40 -18.29
CA PRO A 117 -2.90 2.18 -19.40
C PRO A 117 -2.17 3.53 -19.52
N GLU A 118 -2.38 4.19 -20.64
CA GLU A 118 -1.80 5.50 -20.91
C GLU A 118 -2.23 6.54 -19.86
N PRO A 119 -1.33 7.34 -19.26
CA PRO A 119 -1.68 8.23 -18.15
C PRO A 119 -2.82 9.23 -18.40
N ASN A 120 -3.00 9.72 -19.63
CA ASN A 120 -4.12 10.61 -19.97
C ASN A 120 -5.49 9.90 -19.93
N SER A 121 -5.50 8.57 -20.01
CA SER A 121 -6.70 7.74 -19.86
C SER A 121 -6.95 7.29 -18.43
N ILE A 122 -6.04 7.61 -17.49
CA ILE A 122 -6.16 7.23 -16.08
C ILE A 122 -6.99 8.31 -15.37
N PRO A 123 -8.22 8.02 -14.92
CA PRO A 123 -8.96 8.94 -14.08
C PRO A 123 -8.25 9.10 -12.74
N ASP A 124 -8.28 10.30 -12.18
CA ASP A 124 -7.72 10.62 -10.86
C ASP A 124 -6.22 10.28 -10.71
N LEU A 125 -5.46 10.46 -11.79
CA LEU A 125 -4.01 10.24 -11.84
C LEU A 125 -3.26 10.91 -10.68
N LYS A 126 -3.70 12.11 -10.29
CA LYS A 126 -3.19 12.85 -9.13
C LYS A 126 -3.22 11.99 -7.86
N ASP A 127 -4.39 11.42 -7.55
CA ASP A 127 -4.59 10.66 -6.32
C ASP A 127 -3.80 9.35 -6.38
N ILE A 128 -3.74 8.73 -7.56
CA ILE A 128 -2.94 7.51 -7.77
C ILE A 128 -1.44 7.77 -7.51
N VAL A 129 -0.89 8.88 -8.00
CA VAL A 129 0.51 9.24 -7.75
C VAL A 129 0.74 9.46 -6.26
N ASN A 130 -0.14 10.24 -5.60
CA ASN A 130 -0.05 10.49 -4.17
C ASN A 130 -0.13 9.18 -3.35
N PHE A 131 -1.04 8.28 -3.71
CA PHE A 131 -1.18 6.98 -3.05
C PHE A 131 0.05 6.07 -3.26
N LEU A 132 0.65 6.06 -4.44
CA LEU A 132 1.86 5.28 -4.70
C LEU A 132 3.05 5.78 -3.89
N PHE A 133 3.24 7.10 -3.78
CA PHE A 133 4.27 7.66 -2.90
C PHE A 133 3.97 7.38 -1.41
N LEU A 134 2.70 7.41 -1.00
CA LEU A 134 2.30 7.03 0.36
C LEU A 134 2.67 5.56 0.66
N ALA A 135 2.32 4.63 -0.24
CA ALA A 135 2.65 3.21 -0.13
C ALA A 135 4.15 2.92 -0.16
N LEU A 136 4.88 3.56 -1.07
CA LEU A 136 6.34 3.45 -1.12
C LEU A 136 6.97 3.95 0.18
N THR A 137 6.52 5.11 0.68
CA THR A 137 7.04 5.68 1.92
C THR A 137 6.79 4.75 3.09
N LEU A 138 5.61 4.11 3.17
CA LEU A 138 5.32 3.13 4.23
C LEU A 138 6.30 1.96 4.20
N ILE A 139 6.49 1.33 3.03
CA ILE A 139 7.38 0.17 2.91
C ILE A 139 8.83 0.56 3.22
N VAL A 140 9.30 1.66 2.66
CA VAL A 140 10.66 2.18 2.93
C VAL A 140 10.80 2.51 4.42
N SER A 141 9.77 3.06 5.06
CA SER A 141 9.79 3.33 6.50
C SER A 141 9.89 2.04 7.32
N ILE A 142 9.19 0.98 6.93
CA ILE A 142 9.22 -0.31 7.64
C ILE A 142 10.61 -0.96 7.56
N TYR A 143 11.21 -1.01 6.36
CA TYR A 143 12.43 -1.78 6.13
C TYR A 143 13.73 -0.98 6.26
N GLU A 144 13.73 0.28 5.84
CA GLU A 144 14.97 1.06 5.69
C GLU A 144 15.09 2.20 6.72
N ALA A 145 13.98 2.68 7.29
CA ALA A 145 14.06 3.81 8.22
C ALA A 145 14.69 3.42 9.57
N PRO A 146 15.56 4.28 10.13
CA PRO A 146 16.10 4.07 11.47
C PRO A 146 15.02 4.02 12.56
N GLN A 147 15.28 3.27 13.62
CA GLN A 147 14.29 2.91 14.65
C GLN A 147 13.63 4.12 15.33
N ASP A 148 14.36 5.21 15.49
CA ASP A 148 13.96 6.44 16.15
C ASP A 148 12.95 7.28 15.37
N ILE A 149 12.99 7.28 14.03
CA ILE A 149 11.95 7.94 13.20
C ILE A 149 10.86 6.98 12.72
N ARG A 150 11.16 5.69 12.65
CA ARG A 150 10.31 4.68 12.02
C ARG A 150 8.91 4.58 12.65
N CYS A 151 8.82 4.55 13.98
CA CYS A 151 7.51 4.49 14.67
C CYS A 151 6.63 5.69 14.31
N ASP A 152 7.17 6.89 14.43
CA ASP A 152 6.44 8.14 14.20
C ASP A 152 6.04 8.30 12.73
N ALA A 153 6.93 7.91 11.82
CA ALA A 153 6.65 7.87 10.39
C ALA A 153 5.51 6.89 10.08
N ILE A 154 5.58 5.65 10.57
CA ILE A 154 4.56 4.63 10.29
C ILE A 154 3.21 5.05 10.87
N ASN A 155 3.16 5.57 12.09
CA ASN A 155 1.91 6.05 12.72
C ASN A 155 1.27 7.17 11.88
N THR A 156 2.07 8.14 11.43
CA THR A 156 1.59 9.25 10.58
C THR A 156 1.04 8.74 9.24
N LEU A 157 1.72 7.77 8.63
CA LEU A 157 1.30 7.19 7.35
C LEU A 157 0.04 6.33 7.50
N GLN A 158 -0.08 5.58 8.60
CA GLN A 158 -1.25 4.77 8.93
C GLN A 158 -2.55 5.60 8.94
N ASP A 159 -2.52 6.78 9.56
CA ASP A 159 -3.69 7.67 9.59
C ASP A 159 -4.15 8.08 8.18
N GLN A 160 -3.21 8.16 7.23
CA GLN A 160 -3.51 8.48 5.83
C GLN A 160 -4.12 7.30 5.09
N PHE A 161 -3.69 6.07 5.37
CA PHE A 161 -4.33 4.86 4.82
C PHE A 161 -5.76 4.66 5.32
N ALA A 162 -6.08 5.14 6.53
CA ALA A 162 -7.43 5.10 7.07
C ALA A 162 -8.40 6.07 6.38
N CYS A 163 -7.89 7.05 5.62
CA CYS A 163 -8.72 8.06 4.97
C CYS A 163 -9.54 7.47 3.78
N PRO A 164 -10.79 7.92 3.56
CA PRO A 164 -11.64 7.40 2.47
C PRO A 164 -11.00 7.51 1.08
N TRP A 165 -10.29 8.62 0.80
CA TRP A 165 -9.63 8.84 -0.49
C TRP A 165 -8.58 7.76 -0.79
N ALA A 166 -7.77 7.37 0.20
CA ALA A 166 -6.74 6.35 0.02
C ALA A 166 -7.37 4.97 -0.26
N ARG A 167 -8.49 4.66 0.41
CA ARG A 167 -9.27 3.44 0.17
C ARG A 167 -9.90 3.40 -1.22
N GLU A 168 -10.40 4.52 -1.73
CA GLU A 168 -10.96 4.58 -3.08
C GLU A 168 -9.88 4.51 -4.15
N THR A 169 -8.79 5.25 -3.97
CA THR A 169 -7.66 5.29 -4.90
C THR A 169 -6.94 3.95 -4.99
N SER A 170 -6.74 3.26 -3.87
CA SER A 170 -6.16 1.91 -3.86
C SER A 170 -6.97 0.91 -4.71
N LYS A 171 -8.31 0.93 -4.59
CA LYS A 171 -9.19 0.10 -5.43
C LYS A 171 -9.05 0.43 -6.92
N LYS A 172 -8.98 1.72 -7.27
CA LYS A 172 -8.75 2.16 -8.67
C LYS A 172 -7.40 1.66 -9.18
N LEU A 173 -6.33 1.84 -8.39
CA LEU A 173 -4.99 1.37 -8.72
C LEU A 173 -4.94 -0.15 -8.95
N MET A 174 -5.53 -0.95 -8.05
CA MET A 174 -5.54 -2.41 -8.22
C MET A 174 -6.27 -2.84 -9.50
N ARG A 175 -7.40 -2.19 -9.83
CA ARG A 175 -8.10 -2.42 -11.10
C ARG A 175 -7.24 -2.08 -12.32
N LEU A 176 -6.41 -1.04 -12.24
CA LEU A 176 -5.51 -0.63 -13.32
C LEU A 176 -4.32 -1.59 -13.48
N MET A 177 -3.78 -2.12 -12.38
CA MET A 177 -2.64 -3.03 -12.38
C MET A 177 -3.02 -4.45 -12.85
N GLY A 178 -4.27 -4.85 -12.63
CA GLY A 178 -4.78 -6.18 -12.94
C GLY A 178 -4.51 -7.20 -11.83
N SER A 179 -5.23 -8.32 -11.87
CA SER A 179 -5.33 -9.28 -10.76
C SER A 179 -3.99 -9.86 -10.30
N ASN A 180 -3.07 -10.14 -11.22
CA ASN A 180 -1.77 -10.74 -10.87
C ASN A 180 -0.89 -9.75 -10.11
N ALA A 181 -0.86 -8.49 -10.55
CA ALA A 181 -0.08 -7.45 -9.91
C ALA A 181 -0.72 -7.00 -8.58
N GLU A 182 -2.04 -6.99 -8.50
CA GLU A 182 -2.79 -6.79 -7.26
C GLU A 182 -2.42 -7.86 -6.21
N GLU A 183 -2.40 -9.14 -6.58
CA GLU A 183 -2.02 -10.21 -5.65
C GLU A 183 -0.59 -10.04 -5.12
N GLN A 184 0.35 -9.71 -6.00
CA GLN A 184 1.74 -9.47 -5.59
C GLN A 184 1.84 -8.24 -4.69
N TRP A 185 1.18 -7.13 -5.05
CA TRP A 185 1.14 -5.92 -4.25
C TRP A 185 0.62 -6.20 -2.84
N MET A 186 -0.46 -6.97 -2.74
CA MET A 186 -1.06 -7.35 -1.47
C MET A 186 -0.11 -8.18 -0.61
N ARG A 187 0.59 -9.14 -1.20
CA ARG A 187 1.61 -9.92 -0.49
C ARG A 187 2.76 -9.03 -0.01
N SER A 188 3.23 -8.08 -0.82
CA SER A 188 4.31 -7.15 -0.45
C SER A 188 3.94 -6.27 0.73
N MET A 189 2.79 -5.58 0.63
CA MET A 189 2.31 -4.67 1.68
C MET A 189 2.04 -5.41 2.99
N ASN A 190 1.37 -6.56 2.93
CA ASN A 190 1.04 -7.32 4.14
C ASN A 190 2.27 -7.95 4.78
N LEU A 191 3.25 -8.43 4.01
CA LEU A 191 4.50 -8.93 4.57
C LEU A 191 5.23 -7.82 5.34
N ALA A 192 5.30 -6.62 4.76
CA ALA A 192 5.88 -5.46 5.44
C ALA A 192 5.15 -5.16 6.76
N ILE A 193 3.82 -5.08 6.72
CA ILE A 193 3.00 -4.86 7.92
C ILE A 193 3.20 -5.97 8.96
N THR A 194 3.28 -7.23 8.53
CA THR A 194 3.51 -8.39 9.41
C THR A 194 4.86 -8.27 10.14
N ASN A 195 5.91 -7.96 9.39
CA ASN A 195 7.25 -7.79 9.93
C ASN A 195 7.29 -6.64 10.95
N TRP A 196 6.65 -5.52 10.61
CA TRP A 196 6.53 -4.39 11.53
C TRP A 196 5.80 -4.74 12.82
N LEU A 197 4.66 -5.42 12.73
CA LEU A 197 3.89 -5.83 13.90
C LEU A 197 4.63 -6.86 14.76
N MET A 198 5.41 -7.76 14.16
CA MET A 198 6.29 -8.66 14.90
C MET A 198 7.30 -7.89 15.74
N GLU A 199 7.91 -6.85 15.18
CA GLU A 199 8.84 -5.99 15.92
C GLU A 199 8.14 -5.22 17.05
N LEU A 200 6.92 -4.71 16.84
CA LEU A 200 6.17 -4.06 17.92
C LEU A 200 5.81 -5.03 19.05
N ARG A 201 5.50 -6.30 18.71
CA ARG A 201 5.21 -7.36 19.69
C ARG A 201 6.43 -7.64 20.57
N THR A 202 7.63 -7.72 19.99
CA THR A 202 8.87 -7.93 20.77
C THR A 202 9.22 -6.73 21.65
N MET A 203 8.77 -5.52 21.28
CA MET A 203 8.94 -4.30 22.06
C MET A 203 7.83 -4.06 23.12
N ASN A 204 6.91 -5.02 23.35
CA ASN A 204 5.76 -4.90 24.26
C ASN A 204 4.81 -3.71 23.97
N HIS A 205 4.76 -3.25 22.72
CA HIS A 205 3.83 -2.19 22.32
C HIS A 205 2.47 -2.78 21.90
N VAL A 206 1.40 -1.98 22.07
CA VAL A 206 0.02 -2.39 21.72
C VAL A 206 -0.07 -2.63 20.20
N LEU A 207 -0.39 -3.86 19.82
CA LEU A 207 -0.60 -4.26 18.44
C LEU A 207 -1.90 -3.66 17.91
N LYS A 208 -1.79 -2.57 17.15
CA LYS A 208 -2.85 -2.10 16.26
C LYS A 208 -2.36 -2.25 14.84
N ALA A 209 -3.05 -3.07 14.04
CA ALA A 209 -2.77 -3.14 12.62
C ALA A 209 -2.99 -1.76 11.98
N PRO A 210 -2.13 -1.37 11.00
CA PRO A 210 -2.15 -0.03 10.45
C PRO A 210 -3.44 0.41 9.74
N SER A 211 -4.41 -0.47 9.51
CA SER A 211 -5.78 -0.17 9.09
C SER A 211 -6.55 -1.50 9.02
N PRO A 212 -7.89 -1.52 8.83
CA PRO A 212 -8.53 -2.72 8.31
C PRO A 212 -7.85 -3.07 6.99
N MET A 213 -7.31 -4.29 6.95
CA MET A 213 -6.42 -4.73 5.89
C MET A 213 -7.15 -4.77 4.57
N TYR A 214 -6.48 -4.35 3.50
CA TYR A 214 -7.10 -4.09 2.21
C TYR A 214 -7.89 -5.33 1.74
N SER A 215 -9.20 -5.14 1.59
CA SER A 215 -10.14 -6.12 1.05
C SER A 215 -10.55 -5.67 -0.34
N SER A 216 -10.30 -6.50 -1.36
CA SER A 216 -10.73 -6.23 -2.72
C SER A 216 -12.00 -7.01 -3.02
N ALA A 217 -12.93 -6.36 -3.73
CA ALA A 217 -14.11 -7.00 -4.30
C ALA A 217 -14.13 -6.70 -5.80
N ILE A 218 -14.02 -7.74 -6.60
CA ILE A 218 -14.08 -7.68 -8.06
C ILE A 218 -15.44 -8.23 -8.48
N SER A 219 -16.21 -7.43 -9.22
CA SER A 219 -17.50 -7.83 -9.78
C SER A 219 -17.33 -8.12 -11.28
N GLY A 220 -17.64 -9.34 -11.69
CA GLY A 220 -17.83 -9.75 -13.08
C GLY A 220 -19.28 -10.16 -13.36
N LEU A 221 -19.60 -10.53 -14.60
CA LEU A 221 -20.92 -11.02 -15.04
C LEU A 221 -21.47 -12.10 -14.07
N ALA A 222 -22.46 -11.74 -13.26
CA ALA A 222 -23.14 -12.60 -12.28
C ALA A 222 -22.24 -13.21 -11.17
N LEU A 223 -20.99 -12.76 -11.02
CA LEU A 223 -20.02 -13.33 -10.07
C LEU A 223 -19.26 -12.22 -9.35
N TRP A 224 -19.37 -12.17 -8.04
CA TRP A 224 -18.55 -11.33 -7.17
C TRP A 224 -17.45 -12.16 -6.54
N LYS A 225 -16.20 -11.74 -6.70
CA LYS A 225 -15.05 -12.34 -6.01
C LYS A 225 -14.56 -11.35 -4.96
N VAL A 226 -14.62 -11.75 -3.70
CA VAL A 226 -14.05 -11.03 -2.56
C VAL A 226 -12.73 -11.70 -2.22
N GLN A 227 -11.65 -10.93 -2.19
CA GLN A 227 -10.33 -11.39 -1.79
C GLN A 227 -9.87 -10.60 -0.57
N LEU A 228 -9.55 -11.34 0.49
CA LEU A 228 -9.20 -10.84 1.80
C LEU A 228 -7.79 -11.32 2.12
N TYR A 229 -6.99 -10.40 2.65
CA TYR A 229 -5.66 -10.73 3.12
C TYR A 229 -5.46 -10.17 4.53
N SER A 230 -4.96 -11.00 5.43
CA SER A 230 -4.67 -10.58 6.81
C SER A 230 -3.52 -11.41 7.40
N PRO A 231 -2.46 -10.80 7.93
CA PRO A 231 -1.45 -11.43 8.77
C PRO A 231 -2.09 -12.14 9.94
N VAL A 232 -1.62 -13.35 10.19
CA VAL A 232 -2.12 -14.17 11.30
C VAL A 232 -1.79 -13.52 12.65
N ILE A 233 -0.69 -12.76 12.75
CA ILE A 233 -0.26 -12.08 13.99
C ILE A 233 -1.29 -11.09 14.55
N VAL A 234 -2.18 -10.53 13.72
CA VAL A 234 -3.21 -9.56 14.15
C VAL A 234 -4.48 -10.27 14.59
N MET A 235 -4.60 -11.57 14.36
CA MET A 235 -5.81 -12.31 14.67
C MET A 235 -5.87 -12.67 16.15
N GLU A 236 -7.00 -12.37 16.79
CA GLU A 236 -7.25 -12.81 18.16
C GLU A 236 -7.51 -14.33 18.17
N ILE A 237 -6.83 -15.04 19.08
CA ILE A 237 -7.02 -16.47 19.28
C ILE A 237 -8.21 -16.66 20.24
N GLU A 238 -9.39 -17.00 19.70
CA GLU A 238 -10.60 -17.17 20.53
C GLU A 238 -10.55 -18.40 21.45
N LYS A 239 -9.98 -19.54 20.99
CA LYS A 239 -9.89 -20.79 21.77
C LYS A 239 -8.69 -21.65 21.34
N SER A 240 -7.74 -21.87 22.27
CA SER A 240 -6.78 -22.98 22.14
C SER A 240 -7.35 -24.21 22.85
N ASN A 241 -7.50 -25.33 22.14
CA ASN A 241 -7.82 -26.62 22.77
C ASN A 241 -6.56 -27.27 23.37
N SER A 242 -5.68 -26.49 24.01
CA SER A 242 -4.51 -27.01 24.70
C SER A 242 -4.87 -27.32 26.15
N ASN A 243 -5.51 -28.47 26.37
CA ASN A 243 -5.60 -29.07 27.72
C ASN A 243 -4.27 -29.63 28.24
N THR A 244 -3.17 -29.37 27.54
CA THR A 244 -1.81 -29.77 27.91
C THR A 244 -0.90 -28.64 27.46
N GLY A 245 -0.26 -27.95 28.42
CA GLY A 245 0.59 -26.76 28.23
C GLY A 245 1.89 -27.01 27.46
N GLN A 246 1.80 -27.60 26.28
CA GLN A 246 2.86 -27.57 25.27
C GLN A 246 2.41 -26.62 24.17
N GLU A 247 2.80 -25.35 24.32
CA GLU A 247 2.83 -24.42 23.21
C GLU A 247 3.92 -24.90 22.26
N ASP A 248 3.54 -25.29 21.04
CA ASP A 248 4.52 -25.62 20.00
C ASP A 248 5.11 -24.29 19.51
N GLU A 249 6.15 -23.81 20.21
CA GLU A 249 6.84 -22.55 19.93
C GLU A 249 7.28 -22.44 18.46
N LYS A 250 7.61 -23.58 17.82
CA LYS A 250 7.97 -23.61 16.40
C LYS A 250 6.77 -23.36 15.49
N LEU A 251 5.60 -23.91 15.85
CA LEU A 251 4.36 -23.66 15.13
C LEU A 251 3.89 -22.21 15.34
N GLU A 252 3.95 -21.68 16.56
CA GLU A 252 3.62 -20.28 16.83
C GLU A 252 4.55 -19.33 16.06
N PHE A 253 5.86 -19.55 16.14
CA PHE A 253 6.83 -18.77 15.39
C PHE A 253 6.54 -18.82 13.89
N SER A 254 6.29 -20.01 13.33
CA SER A 254 5.95 -20.15 11.91
C SER A 254 4.68 -19.38 11.56
N LEU A 255 3.60 -19.56 12.33
CA LEU A 255 2.31 -18.92 12.10
C LEU A 255 2.38 -17.39 12.16
N ASN A 256 3.21 -16.84 13.03
CA ASN A 256 3.37 -15.39 13.18
C ASN A 256 3.85 -14.68 11.90
N TYR A 257 4.57 -15.39 11.01
CA TYR A 257 5.02 -14.86 9.72
C TYR A 257 4.13 -15.29 8.53
N HIS A 258 2.98 -15.93 8.80
CA HIS A 258 2.03 -16.30 7.75
C HIS A 258 0.93 -15.24 7.56
N GLN A 259 0.42 -15.21 6.34
CA GLN A 259 -0.74 -14.43 5.92
C GLN A 259 -1.90 -15.38 5.61
N LEU A 260 -3.08 -15.07 6.12
CA LEU A 260 -4.34 -15.66 5.65
C LEU A 260 -4.72 -15.00 4.33
N GLU A 261 -4.95 -15.84 3.31
CA GLU A 261 -5.59 -15.45 2.06
C GLU A 261 -6.96 -16.13 1.97
N GLY A 262 -8.02 -15.33 2.00
CA GLY A 262 -9.40 -15.77 1.85
C GLY A 262 -9.98 -15.29 0.53
N VAL A 263 -10.51 -16.22 -0.27
CA VAL A 263 -11.23 -15.91 -1.51
C VAL A 263 -12.66 -16.40 -1.37
N ILE A 264 -13.63 -15.49 -1.40
CA ILE A 264 -15.06 -15.79 -1.40
C ILE A 264 -15.61 -15.46 -2.78
N GLN A 265 -16.17 -16.45 -3.46
CA GLN A 265 -16.90 -16.26 -4.71
C GLN A 265 -18.40 -16.27 -4.37
N LEU A 266 -19.09 -15.21 -4.75
CA LEU A 266 -20.52 -15.04 -4.60
C LEU A 266 -21.12 -15.03 -6.00
N ASN A 267 -22.21 -15.76 -6.19
CA ASN A 267 -23.05 -15.67 -7.37
C ASN A 267 -24.13 -14.61 -7.09
N ASN A 268 -24.34 -13.66 -8.00
CA ASN A 268 -25.35 -12.63 -7.82
C ASN A 268 -26.39 -12.68 -8.95
N HIS A 269 -27.66 -12.67 -8.54
CA HIS A 269 -28.80 -12.64 -9.45
C HIS A 269 -29.64 -11.40 -9.18
N VAL A 270 -29.76 -10.53 -10.18
CA VAL A 270 -30.50 -9.27 -10.10
C VAL A 270 -31.85 -9.43 -10.78
N MET A 271 -32.93 -9.21 -10.04
CA MET A 271 -34.29 -9.14 -10.58
C MET A 271 -34.79 -7.71 -10.49
N VAL A 272 -35.00 -7.07 -11.64
CA VAL A 272 -35.57 -5.73 -11.69
C VAL A 272 -37.09 -5.83 -11.62
N ARG A 273 -37.70 -5.21 -10.60
CA ARG A 273 -39.15 -5.05 -10.49
C ARG A 273 -39.54 -3.59 -10.74
N GLU A 274 -40.82 -3.32 -10.87
CA GLU A 274 -41.33 -1.99 -11.22
C GLU A 274 -40.95 -0.88 -10.25
N LYS A 275 -40.79 -1.18 -8.95
CA LYS A 275 -40.55 -0.18 -7.89
C LYS A 275 -39.24 -0.39 -7.11
N TRP A 276 -38.54 -1.50 -7.32
CA TRP A 276 -37.28 -1.82 -6.66
C TRP A 276 -36.52 -2.91 -7.41
N ILE A 277 -35.27 -3.14 -6.99
CA ILE A 277 -34.39 -4.16 -7.55
C ILE A 277 -34.12 -5.18 -6.46
N ASP A 278 -34.45 -6.45 -6.70
CA ASP A 278 -34.04 -7.56 -5.83
C ASP A 278 -32.64 -8.02 -6.24
N VAL A 279 -31.69 -8.04 -5.31
CA VAL A 279 -30.35 -8.61 -5.53
C VAL A 279 -30.21 -9.83 -4.63
N LEU A 280 -30.26 -11.02 -5.24
CA LEU A 280 -29.96 -12.27 -4.56
C LEU A 280 -28.45 -12.52 -4.63
N VAL A 281 -27.83 -12.79 -3.50
CA VAL A 281 -26.39 -13.11 -3.42
C VAL A 281 -26.26 -14.47 -2.73
N SER A 282 -25.68 -15.46 -3.41
CA SER A 282 -25.36 -16.76 -2.85
C SER A 282 -23.86 -16.99 -2.81
N ILE A 283 -23.36 -17.66 -1.77
CA ILE A 283 -21.95 -18.05 -1.70
C ILE A 283 -21.77 -19.29 -2.57
N ASP A 284 -20.98 -19.18 -3.63
CA ASP A 284 -20.70 -20.27 -4.56
C ASP A 284 -19.47 -21.06 -4.11
N ASN A 285 -18.40 -20.37 -3.72
CA ASN A 285 -17.16 -21.01 -3.29
C ASN A 285 -16.44 -20.19 -2.23
N VAL A 286 -15.80 -20.88 -1.29
CA VAL A 286 -14.89 -20.26 -0.33
C VAL A 286 -13.58 -21.04 -0.35
N ARG A 287 -12.48 -20.37 -0.73
CA ARG A 287 -11.14 -20.94 -0.69
C ARG A 287 -10.31 -20.21 0.35
N TYR A 288 -9.66 -20.99 1.20
CA TYR A 288 -8.64 -20.52 2.12
C TYR A 288 -7.33 -21.19 1.75
N ALA A 289 -6.31 -20.41 1.41
CA ALA A 289 -4.97 -20.94 1.23
C ALA A 289 -4.29 -20.98 2.60
N ARG A 290 -4.12 -22.18 3.15
CA ARG A 290 -3.35 -22.53 4.36
C ARG A 290 -3.78 -21.81 5.65
N PHE A 291 -4.75 -22.42 6.33
CA PHE A 291 -4.80 -22.75 7.76
C PHE A 291 -6.28 -22.83 8.15
N LEU A 292 -6.74 -24.07 8.34
CA LEU A 292 -8.12 -24.38 8.69
C LEU A 292 -8.22 -24.41 10.21
N PHE A 293 -8.35 -23.22 10.83
CA PHE A 293 -9.02 -23.12 12.13
C PHE A 293 -10.39 -22.48 11.90
N ARG A 294 -11.34 -22.90 12.71
CA ARG A 294 -12.80 -22.72 12.60
C ARG A 294 -13.22 -21.24 12.74
N ILE A 295 -12.72 -20.37 11.86
CA ILE A 295 -12.93 -18.90 11.80
C ILE A 295 -14.14 -18.54 10.90
N VAL A 296 -14.78 -19.52 10.27
CA VAL A 296 -15.51 -19.33 9.01
C VAL A 296 -16.95 -18.79 9.16
N THR A 297 -17.50 -18.58 10.35
CA THR A 297 -18.93 -18.17 10.43
C THR A 297 -19.16 -16.73 10.87
N TYR A 298 -18.42 -16.19 11.86
CA TYR A 298 -18.72 -14.86 12.42
C TYR A 298 -18.11 -13.70 11.62
N ILE A 299 -16.86 -13.83 11.15
CA ILE A 299 -16.20 -12.79 10.34
C ILE A 299 -16.84 -12.66 8.96
N LEU A 300 -17.30 -13.77 8.38
CA LEU A 300 -18.02 -13.80 7.11
C LEU A 300 -19.34 -13.02 7.19
N VAL A 301 -20.08 -13.11 8.30
CA VAL A 301 -21.32 -12.35 8.47
C VAL A 301 -21.04 -10.85 8.61
N ILE A 302 -20.04 -10.44 9.41
CA ILE A 302 -19.75 -9.01 9.65
C ILE A 302 -19.13 -8.35 8.41
N SER A 303 -18.18 -9.00 7.75
CA SER A 303 -17.56 -8.48 6.52
C SER A 303 -18.54 -8.48 5.35
N THR A 304 -19.43 -9.48 5.22
CA THR A 304 -20.46 -9.48 4.17
C THR A 304 -21.54 -8.42 4.44
N ILE A 305 -21.95 -8.20 5.70
CA ILE A 305 -22.89 -7.13 6.07
C ILE A 305 -22.27 -5.75 5.85
N ASN A 306 -21.01 -5.54 6.24
CA ASN A 306 -20.32 -4.26 5.99
C ASN A 306 -20.00 -4.04 4.51
N MET A 307 -19.80 -5.11 3.73
CA MET A 307 -19.62 -5.02 2.29
C MET A 307 -20.94 -4.66 1.59
N ILE A 308 -22.07 -5.28 1.96
CA ILE A 308 -23.40 -4.93 1.46
C ILE A 308 -23.77 -3.49 1.80
N LYS A 309 -23.45 -3.00 3.01
CA LYS A 309 -23.62 -1.59 3.41
C LYS A 309 -22.74 -0.58 2.68
N ASN A 310 -21.68 -1.03 2.00
CA ASN A 310 -20.77 -0.17 1.23
C ASN A 310 -20.98 -0.30 -0.29
N LEU A 311 -21.88 -1.19 -0.74
CA LEU A 311 -22.26 -1.40 -2.13
C LEU A 311 -23.60 -0.72 -2.49
N PHE A 312 -24.36 -0.28 -1.48
CA PHE A 312 -25.56 0.56 -1.55
C PHE A 312 -25.36 1.79 -0.66
#